data_AF-O17857-F1
#
_entry.id   AF-O17857-F1
#
_cell.length_a   1.000
_cell.length_b   1.000
_cell.length_c   1.000
_cell.angle_alpha   90.00
_cell.angle_beta   90.00
_cell.angle_gamma   90.00
#
_symmetry.space_group_name_H-M   'P 1'
#
loop_
_entity.id
_entity.type
_entity.pdbx_description
1 polymer ?
#
loop_
_entity_poly.entity_id
_entity_poly.type
_entity_poly.pdbx_seq_one_letter_code
_entity_poly.pdbx_strand_id
1 'polypeptide(L)'
;MTLFCHNFLERYFLPHGIVVSVIYCLGLMSLWTFIAGFLSRKNRVERLSYIQESFKDYFGRDPLEINIIIVQYKEATEDFIEASWIGIGLLSVVSIASLLFIVLIAYFTLAELTKRAGIMSESTKRQQNQLMKALIVQTITPTIACFSPCFFSWYLPVFGIDGGELLQLISAVEMSAFPFFDPLSTILVLPVLRRQIKKVFGYQDPSTTNIIVQNRVQTSCL
;
A
#
# COMPACT_ATOMS: atom_id res chain seq x y z
N MET A 1 -13.78 -24.70 13.58
CA MET A 1 -12.71 -23.86 12.99
C MET A 1 -12.45 -22.59 13.80
N THR A 2 -13.49 -21.89 14.25
CA THR A 2 -13.38 -20.66 15.08
C THR A 2 -12.59 -20.83 16.38
N LEU A 3 -12.74 -21.95 17.11
CA LEU A 3 -12.01 -22.20 18.36
C LEU A 3 -10.50 -22.45 18.18
N PHE A 4 -10.08 -23.06 17.06
CA PHE A 4 -8.65 -23.28 16.79
C PHE A 4 -7.94 -21.97 16.43
N CYS A 5 -8.61 -21.14 15.63
CA CYS A 5 -8.15 -19.78 15.34
C CYS A 5 -8.08 -18.92 16.62
N HIS A 6 -9.02 -19.12 17.56
CA HIS A 6 -9.06 -18.44 18.86
C HIS A 6 -7.82 -18.67 19.73
N ASN A 7 -7.42 -19.93 19.95
CA ASN A 7 -6.25 -20.24 20.80
C ASN A 7 -4.92 -19.80 20.17
N PHE A 8 -4.82 -19.86 18.84
CA PHE A 8 -3.63 -19.39 18.13
C PHE A 8 -3.45 -17.87 18.25
N LEU A 9 -4.54 -17.10 18.10
CA LEU A 9 -4.53 -15.64 18.16
C LEU A 9 -4.07 -15.11 19.53
N GLU A 10 -4.69 -15.59 20.61
CA GLU A 10 -4.39 -15.09 21.97
C GLU A 10 -2.99 -15.49 22.44
N ARG A 11 -2.58 -16.74 22.16
CA ARG A 11 -1.32 -17.28 22.69
C ARG A 11 -0.09 -16.72 21.95
N TYR A 12 -0.17 -16.59 20.63
CA TYR A 12 1.00 -16.26 19.81
C TYR A 12 0.94 -14.84 19.23
N PHE A 13 -0.21 -14.38 18.74
CA PHE A 13 -0.29 -13.11 18.02
C PHE A 13 -0.51 -11.90 18.92
N LEU A 14 -1.24 -11.99 20.03
CA LEU A 14 -1.46 -10.79 20.86
C LEU A 14 -0.20 -10.25 21.58
N PRO A 15 0.57 -11.09 22.31
CA PRO A 15 1.72 -10.58 23.07
C PRO A 15 2.93 -10.26 22.18
N HIS A 16 3.15 -11.03 21.12
CA HIS A 16 4.34 -10.94 20.28
C HIS A 16 4.04 -10.55 18.83
N GLY A 17 2.77 -10.54 18.40
CA GLY A 17 2.42 -10.45 16.97
C GLY A 17 2.78 -9.13 16.31
N ILE A 18 2.76 -8.00 17.03
CA ILE A 18 3.25 -6.74 16.47
C ILE A 18 4.76 -6.84 16.19
N VAL A 19 5.54 -7.32 17.15
CA VAL A 19 6.99 -7.48 16.99
C VAL A 19 7.31 -8.48 15.88
N VAL A 20 6.62 -9.62 15.86
CA VAL A 20 6.74 -10.63 14.81
C VAL A 20 6.35 -10.04 13.45
N SER A 21 5.31 -9.22 13.37
CA SER A 21 4.90 -8.58 12.12
C SER A 21 5.94 -7.59 11.60
N VAL A 22 6.55 -6.81 12.49
CA VAL A 22 7.60 -5.86 12.14
C VAL A 22 8.84 -6.62 11.65
N ILE A 23 9.26 -7.67 12.35
CA ILE A 23 10.37 -8.54 11.93
C ILE A 23 10.08 -9.17 10.57
N TYR A 24 8.86 -9.64 10.35
CA TYR A 24 8.43 -10.23 9.08
C TYR A 24 8.48 -9.20 7.93
N CYS A 25 7.97 -7.99 8.14
CA CYS A 25 8.07 -6.89 7.16
C CYS A 25 9.54 -6.55 6.84
N LEU A 26 10.39 -6.42 7.86
CA LEU A 26 11.82 -6.16 7.66
C LEU A 26 12.50 -7.30 6.90
N GLY A 27 12.14 -8.56 7.18
CA GLY A 27 12.62 -9.73 6.46
C GLY A 27 12.22 -9.72 4.99
N LEU A 28 10.95 -9.41 4.69
CA LEU A 28 10.48 -9.26 3.30
C LEU A 28 11.16 -8.11 2.57
N MET A 29 11.33 -6.95 3.22
CA MET A 29 12.07 -5.82 2.65
C MET A 29 13.52 -6.19 2.34
N SER A 30 14.17 -6.91 3.25
CA SER A 30 15.55 -7.38 3.08
C SER A 30 15.65 -8.37 1.93
N LEU A 31 14.71 -9.30 1.82
CA LEU A 31 14.65 -10.29 0.74
C LEU A 31 14.41 -9.62 -0.62
N TRP A 32 13.45 -8.69 -0.69
CA TRP A 32 13.19 -7.90 -1.90
C TRP A 32 14.43 -7.12 -2.33
N THR A 33 15.08 -6.42 -1.39
CA THR A 33 16.30 -5.65 -1.64
C THR A 33 17.45 -6.55 -2.09
N PHE A 34 17.58 -7.73 -1.50
CA PHE A 34 18.60 -8.70 -1.88
C PHE A 34 18.39 -9.20 -3.31
N ILE A 35 17.15 -9.58 -3.67
CA ILE A 35 16.82 -10.04 -5.04
C ILE A 35 17.04 -8.91 -6.05
N ALA A 36 16.54 -7.71 -5.76
CA ALA A 36 16.72 -6.52 -6.60
C ALA A 36 18.20 -6.16 -6.78
N GLY A 37 18.99 -6.22 -5.70
CA GLY A 37 20.42 -5.95 -5.72
C GLY A 37 21.22 -7.01 -6.50
N PHE A 38 20.88 -8.29 -6.31
CA PHE A 38 21.45 -9.39 -7.08
C PHE A 38 21.16 -9.22 -8.58
N LEU A 39 19.90 -8.96 -8.92
CA LEU A 39 19.47 -8.65 -10.28
C LEU A 39 20.18 -7.44 -10.84
N SER A 40 20.44 -6.38 -10.08
CA SER A 40 21.09 -5.16 -10.58
C SER A 40 22.60 -5.32 -10.78
N ARG A 41 23.25 -6.18 -9.99
CA ARG A 41 24.72 -6.32 -10.00
C ARG A 41 25.25 -7.28 -11.07
N LYS A 42 24.56 -8.41 -11.34
CA LYS A 42 25.03 -9.44 -12.30
C LYS A 42 25.25 -8.81 -13.68
N ASN A 43 26.44 -8.90 -14.29
CA ASN A 43 26.72 -8.36 -15.65
C ASN A 43 26.16 -6.93 -15.91
N ARG A 44 26.23 -6.04 -14.91
CA ARG A 44 25.59 -4.70 -14.96
C ARG A 44 25.95 -3.90 -16.22
N VAL A 45 27.24 -3.81 -16.56
CA VAL A 45 27.72 -2.98 -17.67
C VAL A 45 27.16 -3.48 -19.01
N GLU A 46 27.31 -4.77 -19.29
CA GLU A 46 26.84 -5.43 -20.53
C GLU A 46 25.34 -5.23 -20.74
N ARG A 47 24.55 -5.36 -19.67
CA ARG A 47 23.09 -5.25 -19.78
C ARG A 47 22.61 -3.81 -19.95
N LEU A 48 23.27 -2.86 -19.28
CA LEU A 48 22.92 -1.45 -19.40
C LEU A 48 23.42 -0.84 -20.71
N SER A 49 24.52 -1.35 -21.29
CA SER A 49 24.97 -0.89 -22.61
C SER A 49 23.96 -1.15 -23.72
N TYR A 50 23.18 -2.24 -23.64
CA TYR A 50 22.14 -2.54 -24.63
C TYR A 50 21.04 -1.48 -24.69
N ILE A 51 20.63 -0.94 -23.54
CA ILE A 51 19.58 0.10 -23.47
C ILE A 51 20.14 1.53 -23.42
N GLN A 52 21.46 1.69 -23.37
CA GLN A 52 22.10 2.98 -23.05
C GLN A 52 21.69 4.08 -24.03
N GLU A 53 21.69 3.78 -25.33
CA GLU A 53 21.33 4.73 -26.37
C GLU A 53 19.86 5.16 -26.26
N SER A 54 18.93 4.21 -26.26
CA SER A 54 17.48 4.50 -26.14
C SER A 54 17.14 5.19 -24.83
N PHE A 55 17.77 4.78 -23.72
CA PHE A 55 17.54 5.39 -22.41
C PHE A 55 18.06 6.84 -22.36
N LYS A 56 19.23 7.10 -22.96
CA LYS A 56 19.79 8.45 -23.03
C LYS A 56 18.97 9.37 -23.93
N ASP A 57 18.45 8.86 -25.04
CA ASP A 57 17.58 9.61 -25.94
C ASP A 57 16.27 10.03 -25.23
N TYR A 58 15.64 9.10 -24.50
CA TYR A 58 14.36 9.36 -23.83
C TYR A 58 14.49 10.14 -22.51
N PHE A 59 15.47 9.82 -21.65
CA PHE A 59 15.62 10.45 -20.32
C PHE A 59 16.72 11.51 -20.23
N GLY A 60 17.56 11.67 -21.25
CA GLY A 60 18.71 12.58 -21.21
C GLY A 60 19.79 12.19 -20.18
N ARG A 61 19.78 10.93 -19.70
CA ARG A 61 20.65 10.41 -18.63
C ARG A 61 21.32 9.12 -19.08
N ASP A 62 22.51 8.86 -18.57
CA ASP A 62 23.15 7.56 -18.76
C ASP A 62 22.59 6.54 -17.74
N PRO A 63 22.05 5.38 -18.17
CA PRO A 63 21.59 4.35 -17.25
C PRO A 63 22.71 3.78 -16.35
N LEU A 64 23.98 3.89 -16.74
CA LEU A 64 25.12 3.47 -15.92
C LEU A 64 25.34 4.38 -14.69
N GLU A 65 24.86 5.63 -14.74
CA GLU A 65 24.97 6.60 -13.65
C GLU A 65 23.85 6.47 -12.62
N ILE A 66 22.81 5.70 -12.92
CA ILE A 66 21.65 5.52 -12.04
C ILE A 66 21.54 4.06 -11.55
N ASN A 67 20.83 3.90 -10.43
CA ASN A 67 20.43 2.59 -9.93
C ASN A 67 19.12 2.20 -10.58
N ILE A 68 19.18 1.33 -11.58
CA ILE A 68 18.03 0.82 -12.32
C ILE A 68 18.02 -0.71 -12.27
N ILE A 69 16.82 -1.27 -12.10
CA ILE A 69 16.58 -2.70 -12.23
C ILE A 69 16.06 -2.91 -13.65
N ILE A 70 16.78 -3.71 -14.42
CA ILE A 70 16.39 -4.08 -15.77
C ILE A 70 16.21 -5.59 -15.85
N VAL A 71 15.18 -6.00 -16.58
CA VAL A 71 14.82 -7.39 -16.81
C VAL A 71 14.61 -7.54 -18.30
N GLN A 72 15.21 -8.57 -18.89
CA GLN A 72 14.99 -8.93 -20.28
C GLN A 72 14.59 -10.40 -20.37
N TYR A 73 13.62 -10.67 -21.24
CA TYR A 73 13.08 -12.00 -21.46
C TYR A 73 13.51 -12.61 -22.79
N LYS A 74 14.02 -11.79 -23.72
CA LYS A 74 14.46 -12.15 -25.07
C LYS A 74 15.63 -11.26 -25.47
N GLU A 75 16.38 -11.66 -26.49
CA GLU A 75 17.46 -10.87 -27.13
C GLU A 75 18.61 -10.47 -26.19
N ALA A 76 18.89 -11.31 -25.20
CA ALA A 76 19.98 -11.12 -24.25
C ALA A 76 20.78 -12.40 -24.05
N THR A 77 21.96 -12.28 -23.42
CA THR A 77 22.78 -13.43 -23.01
C THR A 77 21.95 -14.42 -22.18
N GLU A 78 22.08 -15.73 -22.43
CA GLU A 78 21.28 -16.78 -21.77
C GLU A 78 21.30 -16.64 -20.23
N ASP A 79 22.48 -16.38 -19.67
CA ASP A 79 22.69 -16.13 -18.24
C ASP A 79 21.86 -14.96 -17.68
N PHE A 80 21.56 -13.96 -18.51
CA PHE A 80 20.76 -12.81 -18.12
C PHE A 80 19.28 -13.09 -18.23
N ILE A 81 18.84 -13.81 -19.28
CA ILE A 81 17.45 -14.26 -19.41
C ILE A 81 17.08 -15.15 -18.21
N GLU A 82 17.93 -16.13 -17.86
CA GLU A 82 17.72 -17.00 -16.72
C GLU A 82 17.64 -16.21 -15.40
N ALA A 83 18.57 -15.28 -15.18
CA ALA A 83 18.57 -14.45 -13.98
C ALA A 83 17.31 -13.56 -13.89
N SER A 84 16.86 -13.02 -15.02
CA SER A 84 15.65 -12.20 -15.12
C SER A 84 14.40 -13.00 -14.73
N TRP A 85 14.26 -14.22 -15.24
CA TRP A 85 13.16 -15.12 -14.91
C TRP A 85 13.15 -15.52 -13.44
N ILE A 86 14.31 -15.94 -12.90
CA ILE A 86 14.46 -16.28 -11.48
C ILE A 86 14.12 -15.08 -10.61
N GLY A 87 14.67 -13.91 -10.95
CA GLY A 87 14.49 -12.69 -10.20
C GLY A 87 13.03 -12.23 -10.16
N ILE A 88 12.34 -12.17 -11.30
CA ILE A 88 10.92 -11.82 -11.32
C ILE A 88 10.06 -12.89 -10.66
N GLY A 89 10.36 -14.17 -10.83
CA GLY A 89 9.66 -15.25 -10.11
C GLY A 89 9.73 -15.05 -8.60
N LEU A 90 10.92 -14.79 -8.06
CA LEU A 90 11.12 -14.54 -6.64
C LEU A 90 10.47 -13.23 -6.18
N LEU A 91 10.59 -12.13 -6.93
CA LEU A 91 9.95 -10.85 -6.62
C LEU A 91 8.43 -10.98 -6.59
N SER A 92 7.84 -11.76 -7.49
CA SER A 92 6.40 -12.01 -7.51
C SER A 92 5.95 -12.86 -6.34
N VAL A 93 6.70 -13.88 -5.94
CA VAL A 93 6.42 -14.64 -4.71
C VAL A 93 6.46 -13.74 -3.48
N VAL A 94 7.49 -12.89 -3.36
CA VAL A 94 7.61 -11.92 -2.26
C VAL A 94 6.45 -10.92 -2.26
N SER A 95 6.03 -10.45 -3.44
CA SER A 95 4.92 -9.50 -3.57
C SER A 95 3.59 -10.15 -3.18
N ILE A 96 3.31 -11.38 -3.64
CA ILE A 96 2.11 -12.13 -3.26
C ILE A 96 2.11 -12.42 -1.75
N ALA A 97 3.24 -12.85 -1.18
CA ALA A 97 3.36 -13.08 0.26
C ALA A 97 3.07 -11.80 1.05
N SER A 98 3.57 -10.64 0.58
CA SER A 98 3.31 -9.34 1.19
C SER A 98 1.82 -8.98 1.16
N LEU A 99 1.14 -9.19 0.04
CA LEU A 99 -0.31 -8.94 -0.10
C LEU A 99 -1.14 -9.86 0.82
N LEU A 100 -0.81 -11.15 0.86
CA LEU A 100 -1.47 -12.09 1.76
C LEU A 100 -1.26 -11.69 3.22
N PHE A 101 -0.05 -11.24 3.57
CA PHE A 101 0.26 -10.80 4.91
C PHE A 101 -0.56 -9.58 5.35
N ILE A 102 -0.74 -8.60 4.45
CA ILE A 102 -1.62 -7.45 4.69
C ILE A 102 -3.06 -7.90 4.98
N VAL A 103 -3.59 -8.82 4.16
CA VAL A 103 -4.94 -9.38 4.35
C VAL A 103 -5.06 -10.11 5.68
N LEU A 104 -4.04 -10.88 6.08
CA LEU A 104 -4.00 -11.58 7.36
C LEU A 104 -4.02 -10.61 8.55
N ILE A 105 -3.20 -9.55 8.53
CA ILE A 105 -3.21 -8.52 9.58
C ILE A 105 -4.57 -7.84 9.65
N ALA A 106 -5.15 -7.48 8.50
CA ALA A 106 -6.48 -6.86 8.45
C ALA A 106 -7.55 -7.76 9.06
N TYR A 107 -7.54 -9.05 8.71
CA TYR A 107 -8.45 -10.05 9.28
C TYR A 107 -8.29 -10.17 10.80
N PHE A 108 -7.06 -10.33 11.29
CA PHE A 108 -6.80 -10.48 12.72
C PHE A 108 -7.20 -9.25 13.53
N THR A 109 -6.94 -8.07 12.99
CA THR A 109 -7.32 -6.82 13.65
C THR A 109 -8.85 -6.68 13.70
N LEU A 110 -9.56 -7.02 12.63
CA LEU A 110 -11.03 -7.02 12.62
C LEU A 110 -11.63 -8.04 13.59
N ALA A 111 -11.05 -9.23 13.68
CA ALA A 111 -11.48 -10.27 14.61
C ALA A 111 -11.33 -9.81 16.07
N GLU A 112 -10.21 -9.19 16.43
CA GLU A 112 -9.96 -8.69 17.79
C GLU A 112 -10.88 -7.50 18.14
N LEU A 113 -11.13 -6.58 17.19
CA LEU A 113 -12.10 -5.50 17.39
C LEU A 113 -13.52 -6.04 17.65
N THR A 114 -13.92 -7.07 16.89
CA THR A 114 -15.23 -7.71 17.05
C THR A 114 -15.33 -8.41 18.41
N LYS A 115 -14.25 -9.05 18.88
CA LYS A 115 -14.18 -9.67 20.20
C LYS A 115 -14.31 -8.65 21.34
N ARG A 116 -13.58 -7.53 21.26
CA ARG A 116 -13.61 -6.46 22.28
C ARG A 116 -14.87 -5.60 22.24
N ALA A 117 -15.73 -5.81 21.25
CA ALA A 117 -16.95 -5.05 21.05
C ALA A 117 -17.95 -5.11 22.21
N GLY A 118 -17.87 -6.13 23.08
CA GLY A 118 -18.71 -6.25 24.28
C GLY A 118 -18.21 -5.51 25.52
N ILE A 119 -16.92 -5.16 25.57
CA ILE A 119 -16.28 -4.48 26.71
C ILE A 119 -16.19 -2.97 26.47
N MET A 120 -16.22 -2.56 25.20
CA MET A 120 -16.01 -1.19 24.77
C MET A 120 -17.30 -0.36 24.77
N SER A 121 -17.20 0.93 25.13
CA SER A 121 -18.32 1.87 25.00
C SER A 121 -18.81 1.99 23.56
N GLU A 122 -20.10 2.24 23.37
CA GLU A 122 -20.70 2.36 22.04
C GLU A 122 -20.03 3.44 21.17
N SER A 123 -19.59 4.53 21.79
CA SER A 123 -18.90 5.62 21.11
C SER A 123 -17.52 5.19 20.57
N THR A 124 -16.72 4.53 21.40
CA THR A 124 -15.37 4.06 21.03
C THR A 124 -15.46 2.94 20.00
N LYS A 125 -16.42 2.02 20.15
CA LYS A 125 -16.68 0.94 19.18
C LYS A 125 -17.01 1.51 17.80
N ARG A 126 -17.86 2.54 17.75
CA ARG A 126 -18.20 3.22 16.50
C ARG A 126 -16.97 3.87 15.87
N GLN A 127 -16.12 4.52 16.66
CA GLN A 127 -14.89 5.16 16.17
C GLN A 127 -13.88 4.14 15.65
N GLN A 128 -13.63 3.05 16.39
CA GLN A 128 -12.70 1.99 15.96
C GLN A 128 -13.16 1.32 14.67
N ASN A 129 -14.46 1.04 14.53
CA ASN A 129 -14.99 0.49 13.29
C ASN A 129 -14.86 1.45 12.10
N GLN A 130 -15.04 2.75 12.32
CA GLN A 130 -14.83 3.77 11.28
C GLN A 130 -13.36 3.88 10.89
N LEU A 131 -12.46 3.87 11.87
CA LEU A 131 -11.02 3.91 11.66
C LEU A 131 -10.55 2.68 10.89
N MET A 132 -10.98 1.48 11.30
CA MET A 132 -10.69 0.23 10.60
C MET A 132 -11.11 0.27 9.13
N LYS A 133 -12.34 0.75 8.86
CA LYS A 133 -12.82 0.90 7.47
C LYS A 133 -11.95 1.88 6.68
N ALA A 134 -11.55 3.01 7.29
CA ALA A 134 -10.67 3.97 6.64
C ALA A 134 -9.31 3.34 6.31
N LEU A 135 -8.69 2.63 7.25
CA LEU A 135 -7.41 1.94 7.02
C LEU A 135 -7.49 0.88 5.93
N ILE A 136 -8.57 0.10 5.87
CA ILE A 136 -8.76 -0.90 4.81
C ILE A 136 -8.83 -0.22 3.44
N VAL A 137 -9.64 0.84 3.30
CA VAL A 137 -9.75 1.59 2.03
C VAL A 137 -8.39 2.22 1.66
N GLN A 138 -7.72 2.87 2.62
CA GLN A 138 -6.39 3.45 2.45
C GLN A 138 -5.31 2.42 2.10
N THR A 139 -5.43 1.17 2.51
CA THR A 139 -4.43 0.15 2.18
C THR A 139 -4.65 -0.40 0.77
N ILE A 140 -5.92 -0.60 0.40
CA ILE A 140 -6.30 -1.12 -0.93
C ILE A 140 -5.92 -0.12 -2.03
N THR A 141 -6.18 1.16 -1.83
CA THR A 141 -5.91 2.21 -2.83
C THR A 141 -4.44 2.24 -3.34
N PRO A 142 -3.40 2.42 -2.50
CA PRO A 142 -2.00 2.35 -2.91
C PRO A 142 -1.61 0.96 -3.39
N THR A 143 -2.17 -0.09 -2.79
CA THR A 143 -1.83 -1.46 -3.21
C THR A 143 -2.19 -1.65 -4.68
N ILE A 144 -3.39 -1.25 -5.10
CA ILE A 144 -3.81 -1.34 -6.51
C ILE A 144 -2.99 -0.37 -7.38
N ALA A 145 -2.85 0.88 -6.94
CA ALA A 145 -2.13 1.91 -7.69
C ALA A 145 -0.62 1.63 -7.87
N CYS A 146 0.02 0.90 -6.95
CA CYS A 146 1.42 0.51 -7.08
C CYS A 146 1.58 -0.86 -7.75
N PHE A 147 0.75 -1.83 -7.38
CA PHE A 147 0.89 -3.20 -7.85
C PHE A 147 0.51 -3.34 -9.32
N SER A 148 -0.54 -2.63 -9.78
CA SER A 148 -0.98 -2.70 -11.17
C SER A 148 0.10 -2.25 -12.17
N PRO A 149 0.67 -1.03 -12.08
CA PRO A 149 1.73 -0.62 -13.00
C PRO A 149 2.98 -1.50 -12.90
N CYS A 150 3.35 -1.93 -11.70
CA CYS A 150 4.49 -2.81 -11.49
C CYS A 150 4.28 -4.19 -12.14
N PHE A 151 3.13 -4.82 -11.89
CA PHE A 151 2.74 -6.09 -12.49
C PHE A 151 2.75 -6.00 -14.01
N PHE A 152 2.12 -4.98 -14.58
CA PHE A 152 2.09 -4.80 -16.02
C PHE A 152 3.49 -4.53 -16.60
N SER A 153 4.31 -3.70 -15.95
CA SER A 153 5.68 -3.42 -16.40
C SER A 153 6.57 -4.68 -16.43
N TRP A 154 6.35 -5.61 -15.50
CA TRP A 154 7.06 -6.89 -15.49
C TRP A 154 6.53 -7.89 -16.51
N TYR A 155 5.20 -8.03 -16.62
CA TYR A 155 4.63 -9.14 -17.38
C TYR A 155 4.24 -8.81 -18.83
N LEU A 156 3.97 -7.55 -19.20
CA LEU A 156 3.70 -7.20 -20.61
C LEU A 156 4.84 -7.59 -21.56
N PRO A 157 6.12 -7.33 -21.22
CA PRO A 157 7.24 -7.71 -22.08
C PRO A 157 7.34 -9.22 -22.33
N VAL A 158 6.86 -10.06 -21.41
CA VAL A 158 6.81 -11.53 -21.60
C VAL A 158 5.92 -11.90 -22.80
N PHE A 159 4.82 -11.18 -22.99
CA PHE A 159 3.89 -11.37 -24.10
C PHE A 159 4.27 -10.59 -25.36
N GLY A 160 5.37 -9.83 -25.33
CA GLY A 160 5.80 -8.98 -26.44
C GLY A 160 4.93 -7.75 -26.65
N ILE A 161 4.20 -7.30 -25.63
CA ILE A 161 3.38 -6.08 -25.71
C ILE A 161 4.26 -4.90 -25.28
N ASP A 162 4.51 -3.97 -26.21
CA ASP A 162 5.24 -2.73 -25.92
C ASP A 162 4.30 -1.65 -25.37
N GLY A 163 4.08 -1.70 -24.05
CA GLY A 163 3.31 -0.71 -23.31
C GLY A 163 4.18 0.28 -22.54
N GLY A 164 5.50 0.30 -22.77
CA GLY A 164 6.48 0.91 -21.87
C GLY A 164 6.22 2.39 -21.56
N GLU A 165 6.06 3.21 -22.60
CA GLU A 165 5.87 4.66 -22.47
C GLU A 165 4.56 5.01 -21.74
N LEU A 166 3.45 4.40 -22.17
CA LEU A 166 2.13 4.67 -21.60
C LEU A 166 2.04 4.16 -20.15
N LEU A 167 2.56 2.96 -19.86
CA LEU A 167 2.62 2.44 -18.50
C LEU A 167 3.48 3.34 -17.61
N GLN A 168 4.61 3.84 -18.12
CA GLN A 168 5.46 4.74 -17.35
C GLN A 168 4.77 6.06 -17.03
N LEU A 169 4.10 6.67 -18.01
CA LEU A 169 3.33 7.91 -17.80
C LEU A 169 2.23 7.70 -16.76
N ILE A 170 1.44 6.63 -16.91
CA ILE A 170 0.38 6.29 -15.94
C ILE A 170 0.97 6.09 -14.55
N SER A 171 2.05 5.32 -14.44
CA SER A 171 2.73 5.06 -13.16
C SER A 171 3.19 6.36 -12.49
N ALA A 172 3.79 7.28 -13.26
CA ALA A 172 4.27 8.56 -12.74
C ALA A 172 3.12 9.45 -12.25
N VAL A 173 2.01 9.50 -13.00
CA VAL A 173 0.80 10.24 -12.61
C VAL A 173 0.18 9.62 -11.36
N GLU A 174 0.06 8.30 -11.29
CA GLU A 174 -0.49 7.59 -10.11
C GLU A 174 0.36 7.85 -8.86
N MET A 175 1.69 7.73 -8.96
CA MET A 175 2.60 7.97 -7.83
C MET A 175 2.57 9.43 -7.36
N SER A 176 2.48 10.40 -8.28
CA SER A 176 2.40 11.82 -7.93
C SER A 176 1.04 12.24 -7.38
N ALA A 177 -0.04 11.57 -7.78
CA ALA A 177 -1.38 11.84 -7.27
C ALA A 177 -1.68 11.12 -5.95
N PHE A 178 -0.93 10.07 -5.60
CA PHE A 178 -1.15 9.29 -4.38
C PHE A 178 -1.18 10.13 -3.09
N PRO A 179 -0.24 11.08 -2.84
CA PRO A 179 -0.28 11.94 -1.66
C PRO A 179 -1.54 12.81 -1.55
N PHE A 180 -2.26 13.04 -2.66
CA PHE A 180 -3.54 13.74 -2.67
C PHE A 180 -4.72 12.79 -2.38
N PHE A 181 -4.74 11.60 -2.99
CA PHE A 181 -5.85 10.66 -2.84
C PHE A 181 -5.92 9.99 -1.46
N ASP A 182 -4.78 9.75 -0.81
CA ASP A 182 -4.74 9.13 0.51
C ASP A 182 -5.49 9.93 1.60
N PRO A 183 -5.17 11.22 1.84
CA PRO A 183 -5.94 12.03 2.79
C PRO A 183 -7.38 12.24 2.34
N LEU A 184 -7.64 12.36 1.03
CA LEU A 184 -9.00 12.50 0.51
C LEU A 184 -9.86 11.28 0.86
N SER A 185 -9.34 10.06 0.66
CA SER A 185 -9.99 8.81 1.04
C SER A 185 -10.29 8.78 2.54
N THR A 186 -9.30 9.14 3.36
CA THR A 186 -9.43 9.23 4.82
C THR A 186 -10.56 10.17 5.25
N ILE A 187 -10.58 11.37 4.66
CA ILE A 187 -11.57 12.40 4.91
C ILE A 187 -12.96 11.89 4.53
N LEU A 188 -13.12 11.29 3.35
CA LEU A 188 -14.41 10.83 2.85
C LEU A 188 -14.99 9.69 3.70
N VAL A 189 -14.13 8.80 4.20
CA VAL A 189 -14.57 7.67 5.04
C VAL A 189 -14.86 8.11 6.48
N LEU A 190 -14.07 9.00 7.07
CA LEU A 190 -14.22 9.42 8.47
C LEU A 190 -15.26 10.54 8.64
N PRO A 191 -16.43 10.28 9.25
CA PRO A 191 -17.48 11.29 9.44
C PRO A 191 -17.01 12.50 10.25
N VAL A 192 -16.11 12.30 11.22
CA VAL A 192 -15.57 13.39 12.05
C VAL A 192 -14.80 14.37 11.18
N LEU A 193 -13.93 13.90 10.27
CA LEU A 193 -13.17 14.76 9.37
C LEU A 193 -14.09 15.49 8.39
N ARG A 194 -15.08 14.82 7.81
CA ARG A 194 -16.08 15.47 6.95
C ARG A 194 -16.80 16.61 7.67
N ARG A 195 -17.16 16.41 8.94
CA ARG A 195 -17.80 17.45 9.75
C ARG A 195 -16.87 18.63 9.99
N GLN A 196 -15.59 18.38 10.26
CA GLN A 196 -14.62 19.47 10.45
C GLN A 196 -14.39 20.26 9.18
N ILE A 197 -14.25 19.60 8.03
CA ILE A 197 -14.11 20.27 6.73
C ILE A 197 -15.35 21.10 6.42
N LYS A 198 -16.55 20.57 6.64
CA LYS A 198 -17.79 21.32 6.50
C LYS A 198 -17.78 22.60 7.35
N LYS A 199 -17.32 22.52 8.61
CA LYS A 199 -17.18 23.70 9.49
C LYS A 199 -16.16 24.71 8.94
N VAL A 200 -15.01 24.24 8.44
CA VAL A 200 -14.00 25.10 7.80
C VAL A 200 -14.58 25.82 6.59
N PHE A 201 -15.41 25.16 5.80
CA PHE A 201 -16.14 25.75 4.66
C PHE A 201 -17.43 26.51 5.06
N GLY A 202 -17.64 26.79 6.35
CA GLY A 202 -18.74 27.65 6.82
C GLY A 202 -20.11 26.97 6.97
N TYR A 203 -20.19 25.64 6.88
CA TYR A 203 -21.44 24.92 7.16
C TYR A 203 -21.68 24.82 8.67
N GLN A 204 -22.72 25.49 9.17
CA GLN A 204 -23.21 25.33 10.54
C GLN A 204 -24.02 24.04 10.65
N ASP A 205 -23.58 23.13 11.54
CA ASP A 205 -24.35 21.93 11.87
C ASP A 205 -25.62 22.36 12.65
N PRO A 206 -26.84 22.07 12.17
CA PRO A 206 -28.08 22.42 12.86
C PRO A 206 -28.14 21.93 14.30
N SER A 207 -27.47 20.80 14.60
CA SER A 207 -27.40 20.26 15.96
C SER A 207 -26.60 21.15 16.92
N THR A 208 -25.55 21.81 16.43
CA THR A 208 -24.78 22.78 17.24
C THR A 208 -25.63 24.02 17.50
N THR A 209 -26.37 24.48 16.50
CA THR A 209 -27.33 25.60 16.67
C THR A 209 -28.39 25.25 17.70
N ASN A 210 -28.98 24.07 17.65
CA ASN A 210 -29.98 23.62 18.63
C ASN A 210 -29.44 23.52 20.06
N ILE A 211 -28.20 23.03 20.25
CA ILE A 211 -27.56 22.98 21.58
C ILE A 211 -27.27 24.39 22.10
N ILE A 212 -26.76 25.29 21.25
CA ILE A 212 -26.52 26.70 21.64
C ILE A 212 -27.85 27.37 22.01
N VAL A 213 -28.92 27.12 21.25
CA VAL A 213 -30.27 27.63 21.55
C VAL A 213 -30.80 27.05 22.86
N GLN A 214 -30.71 25.73 23.08
CA GLN A 214 -31.14 25.11 24.34
C GLN A 214 -30.35 25.64 25.55
N ASN A 215 -29.02 25.79 25.43
CA ASN A 215 -28.20 26.35 26.49
C ASN A 215 -28.51 27.85 26.75
N ARG A 216 -28.79 28.64 25.70
CA ARG A 216 -29.25 30.03 25.86
C ARG A 216 -30.62 30.13 26.52
N VAL A 217 -31.55 29.24 26.17
CA VAL A 217 -32.88 29.18 26.79
C VAL A 217 -32.76 28.81 28.27
N GLN A 218 -31.93 27.82 28.61
CA GLN A 218 -31.68 27.45 30.01
C GLN A 218 -31.01 28.56 30.84
N THR A 219 -30.10 29.33 30.24
CA THR A 219 -29.46 30.46 30.92
C THR A 219 -30.34 31.71 31.02
N SER A 220 -31.35 31.86 30.16
CA SER A 220 -32.30 32.99 30.23
C SER A 220 -33.47 32.75 31.20
N CYS A 221 -33.71 31.49 31.58
CA CYS A 221 -34.74 31.11 32.56
C CYS A 221 -34.23 31.06 34.01
N LEU A 222 -32.94 31.39 34.24
CA LEU A 222 -32.33 31.56 35.56
C LEU A 222 -32.12 33.04 35.84
#